data_AF-A0A2Z3IZS7-F1
#
_entry.id   AF-A0A2Z3IZS7-F1
#
_cell.length_a   1.000
_cell.length_b   1.000
_cell.length_c   1.000
_cell.angle_alpha   90.00
_cell.angle_beta   90.00
_cell.angle_gamma   90.00
#
_symmetry.space_group_name_H-M   'P 1'
#
loop_
_entity.id
_entity.type
_entity.pdbx_description
1 polymer ?
#
loop_
_entity_poly.entity_id
_entity_poly.type
_entity_poly.pdbx_seq_one_letter_code
_entity_poly.pdbx_strand_id
1 'polypeptide(L)'
;MEDNKKAYEIKYIRDVSLTGAGVRVMKSFKTGDQVNFKFESQENLVTVPGTVMWCERNLSTRSCSVGLKFDPADKASNILLLMTLRKLIDFSSAARQ
;
A
#
# COMPACT_ATOMS: atom_id res chain seq x y z
N MET A 1 1.70 9.01 25.09
CA MET A 1 0.97 7.81 24.66
C MET A 1 1.57 7.37 23.34
N GLU A 2 2.43 6.36 23.35
CA GLU A 2 2.95 5.76 22.12
C GLU A 2 1.81 4.99 21.46
N ASP A 3 1.28 5.59 20.40
CA ASP A 3 0.29 4.95 19.54
C ASP A 3 0.97 3.76 18.86
N ASN A 4 0.68 2.57 19.36
CA ASN A 4 1.23 1.30 18.89
C ASN A 4 0.63 0.98 17.51
N LYS A 5 0.97 1.76 16.49
CA LYS A 5 0.53 1.62 15.10
C LYS A 5 1.13 0.34 14.55
N LYS A 6 0.41 -0.77 14.73
CA LYS A 6 0.76 -2.07 14.17
C LYS A 6 0.97 -1.94 12.66
N ALA A 7 2.20 -2.13 12.20
CA ALA A 7 2.51 -2.27 10.80
C ALA A 7 2.07 -3.67 10.33
N TYR A 8 1.45 -3.74 9.17
CA TYR A 8 1.06 -5.01 8.55
C TYR A 8 1.89 -5.19 7.29
N GLU A 9 2.64 -6.28 7.23
CA GLU A 9 3.44 -6.61 6.06
C GLU A 9 2.53 -6.90 4.85
N ILE A 10 2.82 -6.26 3.72
CA ILE A 10 2.10 -6.41 2.47
C ILE A 10 2.96 -7.26 1.55
N LYS A 11 2.51 -8.48 1.26
CA LYS A 11 3.21 -9.41 0.36
C LYS A 11 2.74 -9.36 -1.09
N TYR A 12 1.52 -8.84 -1.30
CA TYR A 12 0.93 -8.75 -2.62
C TYR A 12 0.25 -7.39 -2.80
N ILE A 13 0.60 -6.73 -3.89
CA ILE A 13 0.02 -5.49 -4.35
C ILE A 13 -0.54 -5.73 -5.75
N ARG A 14 -1.74 -5.23 -6.02
CA ARG A 14 -2.44 -5.26 -7.31
C ARG A 14 -3.11 -3.91 -7.56
N ASP A 15 -3.50 -3.64 -8.81
CA ASP A 15 -4.35 -2.50 -9.17
C ASP A 15 -3.80 -1.13 -8.69
N VAL A 16 -2.49 -0.92 -8.83
CA VAL A 16 -1.82 0.32 -8.35
C VAL A 16 -2.09 1.47 -9.32
N SER A 17 -2.54 2.59 -8.77
CA SER A 17 -2.76 3.85 -9.47
C SER A 17 -2.34 5.04 -8.60
N LEU A 18 -2.38 6.24 -9.17
CA LEU A 18 -2.17 7.49 -8.42
C LEU A 18 -3.22 7.70 -7.32
N THR A 19 -4.38 7.07 -7.43
CA THR A 19 -5.54 7.29 -6.55
C THR A 19 -5.80 6.15 -5.59
N GLY A 20 -5.03 5.07 -5.65
CA GLY A 20 -5.25 3.91 -4.81
C GLY A 20 -4.49 2.67 -5.22
N ALA A 21 -4.60 1.64 -4.39
CA ALA A 21 -4.00 0.33 -4.62
C ALA A 21 -4.86 -0.78 -4.00
N GLY A 22 -4.84 -1.96 -4.63
CA GLY A 22 -5.30 -3.20 -4.03
C GLY A 22 -4.15 -3.91 -3.32
N VAL A 23 -4.35 -4.40 -2.11
CA VAL A 23 -3.32 -5.08 -1.32
C VAL A 23 -3.86 -6.35 -0.69
N ARG A 24 -2.98 -7.28 -0.31
CA ARG A 24 -3.33 -8.44 0.51
C ARG A 24 -2.60 -8.38 1.85
N VAL A 25 -3.35 -8.50 2.93
CA VAL A 25 -2.86 -8.44 4.32
C VAL A 25 -3.51 -9.53 5.17
N MET A 26 -2.87 -9.90 6.29
CA MET A 26 -3.41 -10.91 7.22
C MET A 26 -4.44 -10.34 8.21
N LYS A 27 -4.67 -9.03 8.17
CA LYS A 27 -5.67 -8.34 8.99
C LYS A 27 -6.92 -8.03 8.18
N SER A 28 -8.07 -8.07 8.85
CA SER A 28 -9.31 -7.51 8.32
C SER A 28 -9.47 -6.06 8.78
N PHE A 29 -9.91 -5.21 7.86
CA PHE A 29 -10.24 -3.81 8.07
C PHE A 29 -11.73 -3.60 7.78
N LYS A 30 -12.28 -2.51 8.32
CA LYS A 30 -13.63 -2.05 7.96
C LYS A 30 -13.55 -1.04 6.83
N THR A 31 -14.56 -1.02 5.96
CA THR A 31 -14.73 0.07 5.00
C THR A 31 -14.85 1.40 5.73
N GLY A 32 -14.12 2.42 5.26
CA GLY A 32 -14.01 3.73 5.90
C GLY A 32 -12.82 3.88 6.86
N ASP A 33 -12.15 2.78 7.25
CA ASP A 33 -10.96 2.85 8.10
C ASP A 33 -9.87 3.71 7.44
N GLN A 34 -9.28 4.60 8.24
CA GLN A 34 -8.11 5.39 7.84
C GLN A 34 -6.83 4.58 8.09
N VAL A 35 -5.99 4.48 7.07
CA VAL A 35 -4.73 3.74 7.12
C VAL A 35 -3.62 4.56 6.48
N ASN A 36 -2.38 4.26 6.87
CA ASN A 36 -1.19 4.77 6.19
C ASN A 36 -0.58 3.65 5.38
N PHE A 37 -0.53 3.81 4.06
CA PHE A 37 0.20 2.92 3.17
C PHE A 37 1.67 3.33 3.17
N LYS A 38 2.53 2.50 3.75
CA LYS A 38 3.97 2.75 3.87
C LYS A 38 4.70 1.90 2.83
N PHE A 39 5.50 2.56 1.99
CA PHE A 39 6.50 1.92 1.15
C PHE A 39 7.90 2.25 1.69
N GLU A 40 8.73 1.23 1.93
CA GLU A 40 10.05 1.38 2.53
C GLU A 40 11.08 0.57 1.74
N SER A 41 12.18 1.22 1.36
CA SER A 41 13.39 0.63 0.78
C SER A 41 14.62 1.20 1.49
N GLN A 42 15.82 0.72 1.16
CA GLN A 42 17.07 1.19 1.79
C GLN A 42 17.26 2.71 1.70
N GLU A 43 16.80 3.32 0.61
CA GLU A 43 17.01 4.76 0.34
C GLU A 43 15.74 5.60 0.47
N ASN A 44 14.55 4.98 0.49
CA ASN A 44 13.30 5.71 0.37
C ASN A 44 12.27 5.22 1.38
N LEU A 45 11.63 6.19 2.03
CA LEU A 45 10.44 5.98 2.84
C LEU A 45 9.32 6.88 2.31
N VAL A 46 8.25 6.28 1.81
CA VAL A 46 7.05 7.00 1.35
C VAL A 46 5.86 6.54 2.17
N THR A 47 5.12 7.47 2.74
CA THR A 47 3.88 7.19 3.45
C THR A 47 2.74 7.94 2.79
N VAL A 48 1.70 7.21 2.38
CA VAL A 48 0.52 7.77 1.73
C VAL A 48 -0.71 7.49 2.59
N PRO A 49 -1.43 8.52 3.08
CA PRO A 49 -2.68 8.33 3.79
C PRO A 49 -3.76 7.80 2.83
N GLY A 50 -4.58 6.88 3.32
CA GLY A 50 -5.63 6.27 2.53
C GLY A 50 -6.82 5.80 3.35
N THR A 51 -7.93 5.61 2.65
CA THR A 51 -9.18 5.07 3.19
C THR A 51 -9.44 3.69 2.62
N VAL A 52 -9.83 2.76 3.47
CA VAL A 52 -10.27 1.42 3.05
C VAL A 52 -11.63 1.53 2.34
N MET A 53 -11.68 1.17 1.06
CA MET A 53 -12.90 1.19 0.25
C MET A 53 -13.63 -0.15 0.26
N TRP A 54 -12.89 -1.25 0.35
CA TRP A 54 -13.42 -2.61 0.46
C TRP A 54 -12.39 -3.52 1.15
N CYS A 55 -12.87 -4.54 1.87
CA CYS A 55 -12.05 -5.63 2.41
C CYS A 55 -12.81 -6.95 2.25
N GLU A 56 -12.24 -7.84 1.45
CA GLU A 56 -12.78 -9.18 1.18
C GLU A 56 -11.89 -10.25 1.83
N ARG A 57 -12.47 -10.97 2.80
CA ARG A 57 -11.74 -11.99 3.54
C ARG A 57 -11.74 -13.32 2.78
N ASN A 58 -10.56 -13.87 2.54
CA ASN A 58 -10.37 -15.22 2.04
C ASN A 58 -10.20 -16.18 3.23
N LEU A 59 -11.19 -17.02 3.48
CA LEU A 59 -11.21 -17.93 4.64
C LEU A 59 -10.13 -19.02 4.55
N SER A 60 -9.82 -19.51 3.35
CA SER A 60 -8.84 -20.57 3.12
C SER A 60 -7.41 -20.14 3.46
N THR A 61 -7.05 -18.91 3.10
CA THR A 61 -5.69 -18.36 3.32
C THR A 61 -5.60 -17.47 4.56
N ARG A 62 -6.73 -17.22 5.24
CA ARG A 62 -6.86 -16.26 6.35
C ARG A 62 -6.36 -14.84 6.02
N SER A 63 -6.34 -14.47 4.74
CA SER A 63 -5.96 -13.13 4.28
C SER A 63 -7.18 -12.27 3.95
N CYS A 64 -7.03 -10.93 3.97
CA CYS A 64 -7.99 -10.01 3.37
C CYS A 64 -7.37 -9.36 2.14
N SER A 65 -8.12 -9.31 1.04
CA SER A 65 -7.84 -8.40 -0.06
C SER A 65 -8.48 -7.07 0.28
N VAL A 66 -7.71 -5.98 0.24
CA VAL A 66 -8.13 -4.65 0.69
C VAL A 66 -7.92 -3.66 -0.44
N GLY A 67 -8.95 -2.86 -0.74
CA GLY A 67 -8.85 -1.72 -1.63
C GLY A 67 -8.61 -0.45 -0.85
N LEU A 68 -7.56 0.27 -1.20
CA LEU A 68 -7.22 1.56 -0.61
C LEU A 68 -7.45 2.66 -1.63
N LYS A 69 -8.15 3.72 -1.22
CA LYS A 69 -8.18 4.99 -1.92
C LYS A 69 -7.22 5.96 -1.24
N PHE A 70 -6.26 6.48 -1.99
CA PHE A 70 -5.35 7.50 -1.49
C PHE A 70 -6.04 8.86 -1.45
N ASP A 71 -5.59 9.73 -0.56
CA ASP A 71 -6.10 11.10 -0.48
C ASP A 71 -5.71 11.87 -1.76
N PRO A 72 -6.68 12.34 -2.58
CA PRO A 72 -6.37 13.11 -3.77
C PRO A 72 -5.80 14.51 -3.47
N ALA A 73 -5.95 15.02 -2.25
CA ALA A 73 -5.34 16.27 -1.83
C ALA A 73 -3.82 16.15 -1.67
N ASP A 74 -3.32 14.96 -1.29
CA ASP A 74 -1.90 14.68 -1.13
C ASP A 74 -1.24 14.20 -2.44
N LYS A 75 -1.26 15.09 -3.44
CA LYS A 75 -0.69 14.81 -4.77
C LYS A 75 0.81 14.49 -4.72
N ALA A 76 1.54 15.14 -3.82
CA ALA A 76 2.99 14.98 -3.70
C ALA A 76 3.35 13.55 -3.27
N SER A 77 2.72 13.06 -2.20
CA SER A 77 2.97 11.69 -1.70
C SER A 77 2.52 10.63 -2.71
N ASN A 78 1.39 10.85 -3.40
CA ASN A 78 0.89 9.93 -4.43
C ASN A 78 1.84 9.82 -5.63
N ILE A 79 2.38 10.95 -6.11
CA ILE A 79 3.37 10.98 -7.20
C ILE A 79 4.67 10.31 -6.74
N LEU A 80 5.14 10.64 -5.54
CA LEU A 80 6.37 10.08 -4.99
C LEU A 80 6.28 8.56 -4.89
N LEU A 81 5.16 8.03 -4.37
CA LEU A 81 4.93 6.59 -4.32
C LEU A 81 5.01 5.95 -5.71
N LEU A 82 4.34 6.52 -6.71
CA LEU A 82 4.38 5.99 -8.07
C LEU A 82 5.79 6.01 -8.66
N MET A 83 6.54 7.09 -8.46
CA MET A 83 7.91 7.23 -8.95
C MET A 83 8.85 6.23 -8.27
N THR A 84 8.74 6.05 -6.95
CA THR A 84 9.53 5.08 -6.21
C THR A 84 9.25 3.66 -6.68
N LEU A 85 7.97 3.30 -6.89
CA LEU A 85 7.59 1.98 -7.42
C LEU A 85 8.12 1.76 -8.84
N ARG A 86 8.08 2.78 -9.72
CA ARG A 86 8.67 2.70 -11.08
C ARG A 86 10.17 2.48 -11.05
N LYS A 87 10.92 3.27 -10.25
CA LYS A 87 12.38 3.13 -10.11
C LYS A 87 12.79 1.69 -9.74
N LEU A 88 12.01 1.04 -8.88
CA LEU A 88 12.27 -0.36 -8.51
C LEU A 88 12.02 -1.36 -9.63
N ILE A 89 10.96 -1.16 -10.42
CA ILE A 89 10.68 -2.00 -11.58
C ILE A 89 11.84 -1.90 -12.57
N ASP A 90 12.27 -0.68 -12.88
CA ASP A 90 13.39 -0.42 -13.80
C ASP A 90 14.67 -1.09 -13.28
N PHE A 91 15.00 -0.90 -12.00
CA PHE A 91 16.17 -1.56 -11.38
C PHE A 91 16.08 -3.09 -11.44
N SER A 92 14.91 -3.66 -11.13
CA SER A 92 14.71 -5.12 -11.16
C SER A 92 14.79 -5.72 -12.56
N SER A 93 14.41 -4.95 -13.59
CA SER A 93 14.49 -5.36 -14.98
C SER A 93 15.92 -5.29 -15.52
N ALA A 94 16.69 -4.27 -15.11
CA ALA A 94 18.09 -4.12 -15.44
C ALA A 94 18.97 -5.21 -14.79
N ALA A 95 18.65 -5.63 -13.57
CA ALA A 95 19.37 -6.70 -12.87
C ALA A 95 19.14 -8.12 -13.43
N ARG A 96 18.24 -8.28 -14.42
CA ARG A 96 17.96 -9.56 -15.11
C ARG A 96 18.63 -9.67 -16.49
N GLN A 97 19.37 -8.64 -16.91
CA GLN A 97 20.19 -8.63 -18.12
C GLN A 97 21.65 -8.84 -17.74
#